data_AF-A0A6I9YS94-F1
#
_entry.id   AF-A0A6I9YS94-F1
#
_cell.length_a   1.000
_cell.length_b   1.000
_cell.length_c   1.000
_cell.angle_alpha   90.00
_cell.angle_beta   90.00
_cell.angle_gamma   90.00
#
_symmetry.space_group_name_H-M   'P 1'
#
loop_
_entity.id
_entity.type
_entity.pdbx_description
1 polymer ?
#
loop_
_entity_poly.entity_id
_entity_poly.type
_entity_poly.pdbx_seq_one_letter_code
_entity_poly.pdbx_strand_id
1 'polypeptide(L)'
;MMATDANATRIDIFAENRQDLRGGFMLCFLDDGAGMDQNDAASVIQFGKSAKRSPESTQIGQYGNGLKSGSMRIGKDFILFTKKENSMTCLFLSRTFHEEEGIDEVIVPLPTWNARTREPLTDNMEKFSIETELIYKYSPFKSEREVMQQFDKIFGEKGTLVIVFNLKLMDNGEPELDVTSDPRDIQMAETPPEGTKPERRSFRAYAAVLYIDPRMRIFIHGHKVQTKRLSCCLYKPRMYKYTSKRFKTRAEQEVKKAEHMARIVEEKAREAESKARALELRLGGDLSRESRVMLRQAQDVAITIRREADVKKRIREAKQRALKEPKELNFIFGVNIEQRHLDGMFVYNCSRLIKMYEKVGPQLEGGMACGGVVGVVDVPYLVLEPTHNKQDFADAKEYRHLLKAMGEHLAQYWKDIEIAQKGISKFWDDFGYLSANWNQPPSNELRYKRRRAMEIPT
;
A
#
# COMPACT_ATOMS: atom_id res chain seq x y z
N MET A 1 0.49 0.18 -4.00
CA MET A 1 -0.43 -0.02 -2.85
C MET A 1 -1.71 -0.70 -3.29
N MET A 2 -2.52 -0.10 -4.18
CA MET A 2 -3.78 -0.70 -4.62
C MET A 2 -3.59 -2.08 -5.26
N ALA A 3 -2.66 -2.20 -6.23
CA ALA A 3 -2.32 -3.47 -6.86
C ALA A 3 -1.92 -4.56 -5.83
N THR A 4 -1.04 -4.21 -4.88
CA THR A 4 -0.63 -5.13 -3.80
C THR A 4 -1.81 -5.59 -2.95
N ASP A 5 -2.68 -4.67 -2.52
CA ASP A 5 -3.87 -5.01 -1.73
C ASP A 5 -4.92 -5.79 -2.54
N ALA A 6 -4.87 -5.71 -3.87
CA ALA A 6 -5.67 -6.49 -4.80
C ALA A 6 -5.04 -7.85 -5.13
N ASN A 7 -3.96 -8.23 -4.42
CA ASN A 7 -3.21 -9.47 -4.60
C ASN A 7 -2.61 -9.63 -6.00
N ALA A 8 -2.23 -8.53 -6.65
CA ALA A 8 -1.51 -8.56 -7.92
C ALA A 8 -0.17 -9.29 -7.75
N THR A 9 0.17 -10.13 -8.73
CA THR A 9 1.49 -10.77 -8.83
C THR A 9 2.48 -9.90 -9.59
N ARG A 10 1.97 -8.95 -10.37
CA ARG A 10 2.73 -8.07 -11.25
C ARG A 10 2.06 -6.69 -11.36
N ILE A 11 2.88 -5.66 -11.39
CA ILE A 11 2.48 -4.32 -11.83
C ILE A 11 3.51 -3.78 -12.84
N ASP A 12 3.01 -3.25 -13.95
CA ASP A 12 3.76 -2.51 -14.96
C ASP A 12 3.47 -1.03 -14.83
N ILE A 13 4.52 -0.23 -14.70
CA ILE A 13 4.45 1.22 -14.60
C ILE A 13 5.21 1.78 -15.80
N PHE A 14 4.52 2.49 -16.68
CA PHE A 14 5.11 2.92 -17.94
C PHE A 14 4.53 4.24 -18.44
N ALA A 15 5.33 4.96 -19.21
CA ALA A 15 4.89 6.15 -19.93
C ALA A 15 4.42 5.75 -21.33
N GLU A 16 3.34 6.37 -21.79
CA GLU A 16 2.85 6.25 -23.16
C GLU A 16 2.89 7.65 -23.80
N ASN A 17 3.67 7.81 -24.86
CA ASN A 17 3.92 9.12 -25.48
C ASN A 17 2.63 9.68 -26.08
N ARG A 18 2.30 10.93 -25.73
CA ARG A 18 1.11 11.68 -26.16
C ARG A 18 1.46 13.17 -26.22
N GLN A 19 2.01 13.60 -27.34
CA GLN A 19 2.44 14.98 -27.58
C GLN A 19 1.27 15.98 -27.59
N ASP A 20 0.06 15.50 -27.82
CA ASP A 20 -1.19 16.26 -27.76
C ASP A 20 -1.66 16.54 -26.32
N LEU A 21 -1.08 15.87 -25.32
CA LEU A 21 -1.45 16.03 -23.90
C LEU A 21 -0.38 16.81 -23.14
N ARG A 22 -0.81 17.51 -22.08
CA ARG A 22 0.12 18.28 -21.24
C ARG A 22 1.16 17.35 -20.59
N GLY A 23 2.43 17.69 -20.75
CA GLY A 23 3.58 16.90 -20.28
C GLY A 23 4.10 15.89 -21.31
N GLY A 24 3.46 15.74 -22.47
CA GLY A 24 3.95 14.94 -23.60
C GLY A 24 3.80 13.43 -23.44
N PHE A 25 3.33 12.92 -22.30
CA PHE A 25 3.05 11.50 -22.10
C PHE A 25 1.96 11.26 -21.04
N MET A 26 1.40 10.05 -21.05
CA MET A 26 0.53 9.52 -20.01
C MET A 26 1.31 8.57 -19.11
N LEU A 27 1.08 8.63 -17.79
CA LEU A 27 1.65 7.69 -16.84
C LEU A 27 0.65 6.56 -16.54
N CYS A 28 1.01 5.34 -16.90
CA CYS A 28 0.15 4.16 -16.83
C CYS A 28 0.60 3.22 -15.72
N PHE A 29 -0.38 2.63 -15.02
CA PHE A 29 -0.21 1.61 -13.98
C PHE A 29 -1.12 0.43 -14.30
N LEU A 30 -0.54 -0.68 -14.75
CA LEU A 30 -1.26 -1.90 -15.14
C LEU A 30 -0.95 -3.02 -14.16
N ASP A 31 -1.96 -3.58 -13.51
CA ASP A 31 -1.83 -4.72 -12.61
C ASP A 31 -2.73 -5.91 -12.98
N ASP A 32 -2.28 -7.11 -12.59
CA ASP A 32 -2.99 -8.39 -12.76
C ASP A 32 -3.77 -8.80 -11.49
N GLY A 33 -4.16 -7.83 -10.67
CA GLY A 33 -4.86 -8.05 -9.41
C GLY A 33 -6.30 -8.52 -9.58
N ALA A 34 -7.04 -8.51 -8.47
CA ALA A 34 -8.44 -8.96 -8.42
C ALA A 34 -9.41 -8.18 -9.33
N GLY A 35 -9.03 -6.97 -9.76
CA GLY A 35 -9.93 -6.06 -10.46
C GLY A 35 -11.09 -5.56 -9.58
N MET A 36 -12.04 -4.87 -10.20
CA MET A 36 -13.22 -4.32 -9.54
C MET A 36 -14.45 -4.58 -10.41
N ASP A 37 -15.58 -4.92 -9.76
CA ASP A 37 -16.89 -4.90 -10.42
C ASP A 37 -17.44 -3.46 -10.40
N GLN A 38 -18.65 -3.27 -10.94
CA GLN A 38 -19.30 -1.96 -10.99
C GLN A 38 -19.48 -1.32 -9.60
N ASN A 39 -19.81 -2.11 -8.57
CA ASN A 39 -20.03 -1.60 -7.21
C ASN A 39 -18.71 -1.23 -6.54
N ASP A 40 -17.70 -2.08 -6.70
CA ASP A 40 -16.33 -1.81 -6.25
C ASP A 40 -15.82 -0.52 -6.89
N ALA A 41 -15.97 -0.36 -8.21
CA ALA A 41 -15.57 0.83 -8.96
C ALA A 41 -16.34 2.08 -8.51
N ALA A 42 -17.65 2.00 -8.30
CA ALA A 42 -18.44 3.11 -7.77
C ALA A 42 -18.00 3.51 -6.35
N SER A 43 -17.49 2.57 -5.55
CA SER A 43 -16.94 2.88 -4.23
C SER A 43 -15.62 3.66 -4.29
N VAL A 44 -14.91 3.62 -5.42
CA VAL A 44 -13.63 4.33 -5.61
C VAL A 44 -13.81 5.84 -5.51
N ILE A 45 -14.95 6.40 -5.93
CA ILE A 45 -15.23 7.84 -5.81
C ILE A 45 -15.73 8.25 -4.42
N GLN A 46 -16.17 7.30 -3.59
CA GLN A 46 -16.60 7.59 -2.23
C GLN A 46 -15.38 7.92 -1.36
N PHE A 47 -15.27 9.18 -0.92
CA PHE A 47 -14.17 9.63 -0.06
C PHE A 47 -14.30 9.00 1.34
N GLY A 48 -13.18 8.57 1.92
CA GLY A 48 -13.13 7.99 3.27
C GLY A 48 -13.69 6.57 3.42
N LYS A 49 -14.33 5.99 2.39
CA LYS A 49 -14.81 4.61 2.43
C LYS A 49 -13.73 3.63 1.99
N SER A 50 -13.46 2.62 2.81
CA SER A 50 -12.61 1.50 2.45
C SER A 50 -13.15 0.24 3.10
N ALA A 51 -13.49 -0.77 2.29
CA ALA A 51 -13.82 -2.11 2.78
C ALA A 51 -12.63 -2.79 3.49
N LYS A 52 -11.42 -2.24 3.31
CA LYS A 52 -10.15 -2.73 3.85
C LYS A 52 -9.85 -2.23 5.26
N ARG A 53 -10.68 -1.33 5.79
CA ARG A 53 -10.46 -0.67 7.09
C ARG A 53 -10.75 -1.64 8.23
N SER A 54 -9.69 -2.20 8.81
CA SER A 54 -9.74 -2.98 10.05
C SER A 54 -8.44 -2.75 10.83
N PRO A 55 -8.47 -2.67 12.17
CA PRO A 55 -7.26 -2.55 13.01
C PRO A 55 -6.26 -3.69 12.82
N GLU A 56 -6.72 -4.83 12.32
CA GLU A 56 -5.95 -6.05 12.04
C GLU A 56 -5.71 -6.26 10.55
N SER A 57 -6.11 -5.30 9.71
CA SER A 57 -5.93 -5.40 8.28
C SER A 57 -4.45 -5.42 7.93
N THR A 58 -4.04 -6.42 7.18
CA THR A 58 -2.74 -6.49 6.52
C THR A 58 -2.70 -5.65 5.23
N GLN A 59 -3.84 -5.12 4.79
CA GLN A 59 -3.93 -4.26 3.63
C GLN A 59 -3.49 -2.83 3.95
N ILE A 60 -2.79 -2.21 3.01
CA ILE A 60 -2.20 -0.90 3.16
C ILE A 60 -3.26 0.21 3.00
N GLY A 61 -4.29 -0.02 2.18
CA GLY A 61 -5.31 0.95 1.81
C GLY A 61 -6.45 1.13 2.83
N GLN A 62 -6.21 1.80 3.96
CA GLN A 62 -7.25 1.97 4.99
C GLN A 62 -8.12 3.24 4.88
N TYR A 63 -7.59 4.33 4.30
CA TYR A 63 -8.27 5.64 4.32
C TYR A 63 -9.25 5.90 3.17
N GLY A 64 -9.26 5.05 2.14
CA GLY A 64 -10.10 5.28 0.96
C GLY A 64 -9.68 6.47 0.08
N ASN A 65 -8.55 7.14 0.34
CA ASN A 65 -8.18 8.37 -0.37
C ASN A 65 -6.98 8.23 -1.34
N GLY A 66 -6.22 7.12 -1.26
CA GLY A 66 -4.89 7.03 -1.89
C GLY A 66 -4.87 7.17 -3.41
N LEU A 67 -5.87 6.62 -4.12
CA LEU A 67 -5.96 6.79 -5.58
C LEU A 67 -6.16 8.26 -5.94
N LYS A 68 -7.18 8.89 -5.34
CA LYS A 68 -7.61 10.25 -5.65
C LYS A 68 -6.53 11.27 -5.33
N SER A 69 -5.94 11.21 -4.14
CA SER A 69 -4.88 12.15 -3.75
C SER A 69 -3.60 11.95 -4.56
N GLY A 70 -3.24 10.70 -4.88
CA GLY A 70 -2.07 10.38 -5.68
C GLY A 70 -2.20 10.79 -7.15
N SER A 71 -3.29 10.40 -7.81
CA SER A 71 -3.52 10.72 -9.23
C SER A 71 -3.65 12.23 -9.45
N MET A 72 -4.38 12.94 -8.59
CA MET A 72 -4.54 14.39 -8.67
C MET A 72 -3.29 15.18 -8.27
N ARG A 73 -2.33 14.55 -7.56
CA ARG A 73 -1.00 15.13 -7.37
C ARG A 73 -0.18 15.04 -8.65
N ILE A 74 -0.25 13.94 -9.39
CA ILE A 74 0.58 13.67 -10.56
C ILE A 74 0.04 14.39 -11.81
N GLY A 75 -1.27 14.31 -12.06
CA GLY A 75 -1.90 14.85 -13.26
C GLY A 75 -3.18 15.62 -12.99
N LYS A 76 -3.68 16.28 -14.04
CA LYS A 76 -4.97 16.97 -13.99
C LYS A 76 -6.12 15.97 -13.98
N ASP A 77 -5.98 14.91 -14.77
CA ASP A 77 -7.03 13.96 -15.11
C ASP A 77 -6.50 12.51 -14.97
N PHE A 78 -7.40 11.57 -14.66
CA PHE A 78 -7.10 10.15 -14.82
C PHE A 78 -8.31 9.37 -15.30
N ILE A 79 -8.04 8.28 -16.01
CA ILE A 79 -9.02 7.30 -16.44
C ILE A 79 -8.57 5.91 -15.99
N LEU A 80 -9.52 5.12 -15.53
CA LEU A 80 -9.28 3.79 -14.97
C LEU A 80 -10.12 2.77 -15.72
N PHE A 81 -9.47 1.71 -16.16
CA PHE A 81 -10.10 0.54 -16.75
C PHE A 81 -9.90 -0.63 -15.80
N THR A 82 -10.95 -1.40 -15.53
CA THR A 82 -10.85 -2.57 -14.66
C THR A 82 -11.73 -3.70 -15.17
N LYS A 83 -11.26 -4.93 -15.00
CA LYS A 83 -11.99 -6.15 -15.34
C LYS A 83 -12.17 -6.99 -14.09
N LYS A 84 -13.36 -7.55 -13.88
CA LYS A 84 -13.62 -8.56 -12.86
C LYS A 84 -14.77 -9.45 -13.35
N GLU A 85 -14.50 -10.75 -13.40
CA GLU A 85 -15.44 -11.77 -13.86
C GLU A 85 -15.94 -11.46 -15.29
N ASN A 86 -17.25 -11.27 -15.48
CA ASN A 86 -17.85 -10.97 -16.77
C ASN A 86 -18.07 -9.47 -17.01
N SER A 87 -17.53 -8.59 -16.17
CA SER A 87 -17.72 -7.13 -16.28
C SER A 87 -16.40 -6.40 -16.52
N MET A 88 -16.46 -5.34 -17.32
CA MET A 88 -15.37 -4.40 -17.50
C MET A 88 -15.88 -2.97 -17.37
N THR A 89 -15.29 -2.22 -16.44
CA THR A 89 -15.78 -0.91 -16.02
C THR A 89 -14.73 0.15 -16.31
N CYS A 90 -15.17 1.27 -16.88
CA CYS A 90 -14.36 2.47 -17.02
C CYS A 90 -14.79 3.48 -15.96
N LEU A 91 -13.84 4.09 -15.27
CA LEU A 91 -14.08 5.20 -14.35
C LEU A 91 -13.23 6.38 -14.81
N PHE A 92 -13.87 7.52 -15.06
CA PHE A 92 -13.19 8.69 -15.59
C PHE A 92 -13.31 9.91 -14.68
N LEU A 93 -12.18 10.40 -14.15
CA LEU A 93 -12.13 11.64 -13.38
C LEU A 93 -11.34 12.69 -14.15
N SER A 94 -12.06 13.64 -14.74
CA SER A 94 -11.50 14.70 -15.59
C SER A 94 -11.77 16.07 -14.99
N ARG A 95 -10.78 16.71 -14.37
CA ARG A 95 -10.90 18.12 -13.97
C ARG A 95 -10.98 19.04 -15.18
N THR A 96 -10.43 18.63 -16.31
CA THR A 96 -10.60 19.35 -17.58
C THR A 96 -12.07 19.48 -17.97
N PHE A 97 -12.84 18.39 -17.88
CA PHE A 97 -14.30 18.42 -18.09
C PHE A 97 -15.00 19.37 -17.11
N HIS A 98 -14.67 19.27 -15.81
CA HIS A 98 -15.30 20.10 -14.79
C HIS A 98 -15.02 21.59 -15.01
N GLU A 99 -13.77 21.95 -15.32
CA GLU A 99 -13.37 23.34 -15.55
C GLU A 99 -13.97 23.92 -16.82
N GLU A 100 -14.01 23.16 -17.92
CA GLU A 100 -14.55 23.63 -19.20
C GLU A 100 -16.07 23.81 -19.17
N GLU A 101 -16.78 22.96 -18.43
CA GLU A 101 -18.25 23.00 -18.33
C GLU A 101 -18.72 23.77 -17.07
N GLY A 102 -17.81 24.33 -16.27
CA GLY A 102 -18.13 25.13 -15.09
C GLY A 102 -18.84 24.35 -13.97
N ILE A 103 -18.44 23.10 -13.75
CA ILE A 103 -19.07 22.17 -12.81
C ILE A 103 -18.33 22.19 -11.46
N ASP A 104 -19.03 22.60 -10.40
CA ASP A 104 -18.49 22.60 -9.03
C ASP A 104 -18.62 21.24 -8.32
N GLU A 105 -19.58 20.41 -8.75
CA GLU A 105 -19.75 19.05 -8.25
C GLU A 105 -18.72 18.08 -8.84
N VAL A 106 -18.46 16.94 -8.20
CA VAL A 106 -17.58 15.90 -8.77
C VAL A 106 -18.42 14.85 -9.50
N ILE A 107 -18.57 15.03 -10.81
CA ILE A 107 -19.27 14.11 -11.71
C ILE A 107 -18.26 13.15 -12.35
N VAL A 108 -18.54 11.85 -12.27
CA VAL A 108 -17.62 10.80 -12.72
C VAL A 108 -18.36 9.79 -13.62
N PRO A 109 -18.10 9.79 -14.94
CA PRO A 109 -18.58 8.75 -15.82
C PRO A 109 -18.12 7.36 -15.37
N LEU A 110 -19.06 6.42 -15.26
CA LEU A 110 -18.79 5.05 -14.82
C LEU A 110 -19.47 3.97 -15.71
N PRO A 111 -19.26 4.00 -17.04
CA PRO A 111 -19.87 3.01 -17.92
C PRO A 111 -19.26 1.62 -17.71
N THR A 112 -20.11 0.60 -17.82
CA THR A 112 -19.74 -0.82 -17.67
C THR A 112 -20.18 -1.59 -18.90
N TRP A 113 -19.36 -2.52 -19.34
CA TRP A 113 -19.63 -3.42 -20.46
C TRP A 113 -19.48 -4.87 -20.03
N ASN A 114 -20.10 -5.77 -20.79
CA ASN A 114 -19.88 -7.19 -20.68
C ASN A 114 -18.48 -7.53 -21.22
N ALA A 115 -17.65 -8.19 -20.42
CA ALA A 115 -16.27 -8.49 -20.79
C ALA A 115 -16.15 -9.45 -22.00
N ARG A 116 -17.21 -10.22 -22.31
CA ARG A 116 -17.24 -11.18 -23.43
C ARG A 116 -17.90 -10.61 -24.67
N THR A 117 -19.11 -10.06 -24.54
CA THR A 117 -19.88 -9.56 -25.70
C THR A 117 -19.53 -8.12 -26.08
N ARG A 118 -18.89 -7.38 -25.16
CA ARG A 118 -18.63 -5.93 -25.27
C ARG A 118 -19.90 -5.09 -25.37
N GLU A 119 -21.05 -5.65 -25.02
CA GLU A 119 -22.30 -4.89 -24.95
C GLU A 119 -22.39 -4.07 -23.66
N PRO A 120 -23.06 -2.90 -23.67
CA PRO A 120 -23.32 -2.12 -22.47
C PRO A 120 -24.05 -2.92 -21.39
N LEU A 121 -23.56 -2.85 -20.16
CA LEU A 121 -24.23 -3.33 -18.95
C LEU A 121 -24.79 -2.14 -18.18
N THR A 122 -25.98 -1.71 -18.57
CA THR A 122 -26.67 -0.56 -17.98
C THR A 122 -28.17 -0.77 -17.94
N ASP A 123 -28.82 -0.24 -16.91
CA ASP A 123 -30.28 -0.11 -16.80
C ASP A 123 -30.80 1.20 -17.41
N ASN A 124 -29.90 2.16 -17.68
CA ASN A 124 -30.21 3.45 -18.28
C ASN A 124 -29.27 3.72 -19.47
N MET A 125 -29.79 3.55 -20.69
CA MET A 125 -29.02 3.73 -21.92
C MET A 125 -28.68 5.19 -22.23
N GLU A 126 -29.56 6.13 -21.86
CA GLU A 126 -29.30 7.56 -22.04
C GLU A 126 -28.12 8.01 -21.18
N LYS A 127 -28.10 7.61 -19.90
CA LYS A 127 -26.98 7.84 -18.99
C LYS A 127 -25.69 7.26 -19.57
N PHE A 128 -25.73 6.00 -20.01
CA PHE A 128 -24.55 5.33 -20.57
C PHE A 128 -24.01 6.06 -21.81
N SER A 129 -24.90 6.53 -22.69
CA SER A 129 -24.52 7.34 -23.84
C SER A 129 -23.84 8.64 -23.42
N ILE A 130 -24.37 9.35 -22.43
CA ILE A 130 -23.74 10.59 -21.91
C ILE A 130 -22.37 10.29 -21.30
N GLU A 131 -22.26 9.25 -20.49
CA GLU A 131 -21.01 8.84 -19.84
C GLU A 131 -19.90 8.52 -20.86
N THR A 132 -20.25 7.79 -21.92
CA THR A 132 -19.30 7.43 -22.98
C THR A 132 -18.94 8.61 -23.86
N GLU A 133 -19.88 9.48 -24.22
CA GLU A 133 -19.60 10.72 -24.95
C GLU A 133 -18.65 11.66 -24.18
N LEU A 134 -18.81 11.76 -22.85
CA LEU A 134 -17.87 12.52 -22.01
C LEU A 134 -16.46 11.92 -22.06
N ILE A 135 -16.34 10.59 -22.06
CA ILE A 135 -15.05 9.91 -22.23
C ILE A 135 -14.47 10.21 -23.61
N TYR A 136 -15.25 10.11 -24.69
CA TYR A 136 -14.76 10.38 -26.04
C TYR A 136 -14.35 11.83 -26.25
N LYS A 137 -15.08 12.78 -25.66
CA LYS A 137 -14.77 14.21 -25.73
C LYS A 137 -13.49 14.55 -24.97
N TYR A 138 -13.40 14.17 -23.70
CA TYR A 138 -12.37 14.69 -22.77
C TYR A 138 -11.21 13.74 -22.46
N SER A 139 -11.38 12.43 -22.64
CA SER A 139 -10.29 11.49 -22.36
C SER A 139 -9.29 11.43 -23.53
N PRO A 140 -8.14 10.76 -23.35
CA PRO A 140 -7.19 10.51 -24.44
C PRO A 140 -7.73 9.58 -25.53
N PHE A 141 -8.89 8.95 -25.34
CA PHE A 141 -9.48 7.92 -26.19
C PHE A 141 -10.79 8.43 -26.78
N LYS A 142 -10.83 8.60 -28.10
CA LYS A 142 -11.86 9.36 -28.83
C LYS A 142 -12.96 8.50 -29.45
N SER A 143 -12.93 7.20 -29.19
CA SER A 143 -13.93 6.25 -29.70
C SER A 143 -14.05 5.01 -28.81
N GLU A 144 -15.17 4.30 -28.92
CA GLU A 144 -15.37 3.01 -28.26
C GLU A 144 -14.24 2.03 -28.59
N ARG A 145 -13.79 2.01 -29.85
CA ARG A 145 -12.67 1.16 -30.29
C ARG A 145 -11.39 1.44 -29.49
N GLU A 146 -11.05 2.70 -29.26
CA GLU A 146 -9.86 3.09 -28.48
C GLU A 146 -9.98 2.77 -26.98
N VAL A 147 -11.20 2.90 -26.42
CA VAL A 147 -11.53 2.46 -25.06
C VAL A 147 -11.36 0.95 -24.93
N MET A 148 -11.88 0.17 -25.88
CA MET A 148 -11.75 -1.30 -25.89
C MET A 148 -10.29 -1.74 -26.00
N GLN A 149 -9.46 -1.02 -26.77
CA GLN A 149 -8.02 -1.28 -26.81
C GLN A 149 -7.34 -1.13 -25.44
N GLN A 150 -7.84 -0.26 -24.56
CA GLN A 150 -7.31 -0.14 -23.19
C GLN A 150 -7.72 -1.32 -22.31
N PHE A 151 -8.96 -1.80 -22.44
CA PHE A 151 -9.37 -3.04 -21.79
C PHE A 151 -8.56 -4.23 -22.27
N ASP A 152 -8.23 -4.29 -23.56
CA ASP A 152 -7.43 -5.37 -24.15
C ASP A 152 -5.98 -5.42 -23.61
N LYS A 153 -5.46 -4.31 -23.05
CA LYS A 153 -4.18 -4.29 -22.31
C LYS A 153 -4.23 -5.06 -20.98
N ILE A 154 -5.42 -5.23 -20.39
CA ILE A 154 -5.61 -6.06 -19.19
C ILE A 154 -5.66 -7.51 -19.62
N PHE A 155 -4.51 -8.18 -19.53
CA PHE A 155 -4.36 -9.59 -19.89
C PHE A 155 -5.10 -10.48 -18.87
N GLY A 156 -6.08 -11.24 -19.36
CA GLY A 156 -6.88 -12.16 -18.55
C GLY A 156 -8.27 -11.61 -18.18
N GLU A 157 -8.91 -12.30 -17.24
CA GLU A 157 -10.30 -12.00 -16.82
C GLU A 157 -10.38 -10.96 -15.70
N LYS A 158 -9.23 -10.55 -15.14
CA LYS A 158 -9.16 -9.60 -14.02
C LYS A 158 -7.91 -8.75 -14.07
N GLY A 159 -8.03 -7.54 -13.54
CA GLY A 159 -6.92 -6.60 -13.43
C GLY A 159 -7.39 -5.15 -13.51
N THR A 160 -6.45 -4.23 -13.35
CA THR A 160 -6.75 -2.79 -13.40
C THR A 160 -5.65 -2.05 -14.15
N LEU A 161 -6.06 -1.13 -15.02
CA LEU A 161 -5.21 -0.17 -15.72
C LEU A 161 -5.62 1.23 -15.29
N VAL A 162 -4.73 1.96 -14.63
CA VAL A 162 -4.91 3.39 -14.31
C VAL A 162 -4.01 4.22 -15.21
N ILE A 163 -4.56 5.22 -15.87
CA ILE A 163 -3.85 6.13 -16.76
C ILE A 163 -4.03 7.55 -16.23
N VAL A 164 -2.93 8.16 -15.80
CA VAL A 164 -2.88 9.56 -15.38
C VAL A 164 -2.29 10.39 -16.50
N PHE A 165 -2.96 11.49 -16.85
CA PHE A 165 -2.55 12.33 -17.97
C PHE A 165 -2.77 13.82 -17.67
N ASN A 166 -2.37 14.67 -18.62
CA ASN A 166 -2.25 16.11 -18.39
C ASN A 166 -1.37 16.39 -17.15
N LEU A 167 -0.14 15.89 -17.21
CA LEU A 167 0.80 15.86 -16.09
C LEU A 167 1.13 17.28 -15.62
N LYS A 168 1.52 17.40 -14.36
CA LYS A 168 1.98 18.68 -13.82
C LYS A 168 3.33 19.06 -14.43
N LEU A 169 3.46 20.35 -14.72
CA LEU A 169 4.66 20.95 -15.27
C LEU A 169 5.34 21.78 -14.19
N MET A 170 6.66 21.87 -14.28
CA MET A 170 7.47 22.86 -13.58
C MET A 170 7.35 24.23 -14.29
N ASP A 171 7.90 25.27 -13.69
CA ASP A 171 7.86 26.64 -14.23
C ASP A 171 8.54 26.79 -15.60
N ASN A 172 9.46 25.88 -15.93
CA ASN A 172 10.13 25.83 -17.23
C ASN A 172 9.29 25.13 -18.32
N GLY A 173 8.09 24.65 -18.00
CA GLY A 173 7.19 23.97 -18.93
C GLY A 173 7.43 22.46 -19.09
N GLU A 174 8.47 21.90 -18.45
CA GLU A 174 8.77 20.46 -18.50
C GLU A 174 7.99 19.68 -17.42
N PRO A 175 7.66 18.40 -17.65
CA PRO A 175 7.01 17.58 -16.64
C PRO A 175 7.90 17.35 -15.42
N GLU A 176 7.30 17.26 -14.21
CA GLU A 176 8.04 16.97 -12.97
C GLU A 176 8.75 15.60 -12.98
N LEU A 177 8.30 14.70 -13.87
CA LEU A 177 8.79 13.34 -14.02
C LEU A 177 9.59 13.22 -15.33
N ASP A 178 10.86 12.88 -15.20
CA ASP A 178 11.75 12.59 -16.32
C ASP A 178 11.75 11.07 -16.61
N VAL A 179 11.27 10.73 -17.80
CA VAL A 179 11.21 9.36 -18.34
C VAL A 179 12.17 9.15 -19.51
N THR A 180 13.05 10.13 -19.76
CA THR A 180 13.90 10.21 -20.95
C THR A 180 15.38 10.00 -20.63
N SER A 181 15.88 10.55 -19.51
CA SER A 181 17.31 10.42 -19.16
C SER A 181 17.75 8.98 -18.91
N ASP A 182 16.90 8.18 -18.28
CA ASP A 182 17.06 6.73 -18.18
C ASP A 182 15.76 6.05 -18.66
N PRO A 183 15.75 5.40 -19.83
CA PRO A 183 14.54 4.78 -20.39
C PRO A 183 14.03 3.59 -19.56
N ARG A 184 14.78 3.16 -18.54
CA ARG A 184 14.37 2.09 -17.61
C ARG A 184 13.87 2.65 -16.28
N ASP A 185 13.80 3.96 -16.10
CA ASP A 185 13.46 4.58 -14.83
C ASP A 185 12.45 5.72 -15.01
N ILE A 186 11.85 6.13 -13.90
CA ILE A 186 11.06 7.35 -13.81
C ILE A 186 11.75 8.18 -12.74
N GLN A 187 12.38 9.29 -13.14
CA GLN A 187 13.18 10.12 -12.25
C GLN A 187 12.46 11.44 -11.94
N MET A 188 12.81 12.05 -10.81
CA MET A 188 12.52 13.46 -10.60
C MET A 188 13.37 14.29 -11.57
N ALA A 189 12.75 15.24 -12.28
CA ALA A 189 13.42 16.07 -13.27
C ALA A 189 14.40 17.10 -12.65
N GLU A 190 14.35 17.31 -11.34
CA GLU A 190 15.24 18.23 -10.62
C GLU A 190 16.68 17.70 -10.54
N THR A 191 17.65 18.61 -10.70
CA THR A 191 19.06 18.31 -10.45
C THR A 191 19.26 18.01 -8.95
N PRO A 192 19.72 16.81 -8.57
CA PRO A 192 19.84 16.45 -7.17
C PRO A 192 21.00 17.20 -6.50
N PRO A 193 20.78 17.81 -5.32
CA PRO A 193 21.87 18.26 -4.47
C PRO A 193 22.83 17.12 -4.10
N GLU A 194 24.06 17.46 -3.70
CA GLU A 194 25.01 16.47 -3.18
C GLU A 194 24.42 15.75 -1.95
N GLY A 195 24.59 14.43 -1.89
CA GLY A 195 24.05 13.60 -0.80
C GLY A 195 22.57 13.21 -0.94
N THR A 196 21.91 13.58 -2.04
CA THR A 196 20.56 13.11 -2.38
C THR A 196 20.52 11.59 -2.42
N LYS A 197 19.53 11.03 -1.72
CA LYS A 197 19.35 9.58 -1.62
C LYS A 197 18.75 9.04 -2.92
N PRO A 198 19.20 7.88 -3.43
CA PRO A 198 18.70 7.32 -4.70
C PRO A 198 17.17 7.26 -4.78
N GLU A 199 16.52 6.81 -3.70
CA GLU A 199 15.07 6.63 -3.58
C GLU A 199 14.27 7.94 -3.59
N ARG A 200 14.93 9.10 -3.45
CA ARG A 200 14.29 10.42 -3.57
C ARG A 200 14.34 10.98 -4.99
N ARG A 201 15.12 10.37 -5.88
CA ARG A 201 15.24 10.77 -7.30
C ARG A 201 14.74 9.68 -8.24
N SER A 202 15.14 8.44 -8.01
CA SER A 202 14.84 7.29 -8.86
C SER A 202 13.64 6.52 -8.31
N PHE A 203 12.58 6.43 -9.09
CA PHE A 203 11.44 5.60 -8.73
C PHE A 203 11.78 4.11 -8.73
N ARG A 204 12.69 3.66 -9.62
CA ARG A 204 13.23 2.29 -9.59
C ARG A 204 13.91 1.95 -8.28
N ALA A 205 14.73 2.87 -7.74
CA ALA A 205 15.35 2.68 -6.42
C ALA A 205 14.28 2.64 -5.31
N TYR A 206 13.35 3.60 -5.32
CA TYR A 206 12.27 3.66 -4.34
C TYR A 206 11.38 2.40 -4.34
N ALA A 207 10.96 1.95 -5.51
CA ALA A 207 10.11 0.79 -5.70
C ALA A 207 10.78 -0.50 -5.21
N ALA A 208 12.11 -0.59 -5.30
CA ALA A 208 12.86 -1.76 -4.87
C ALA A 208 12.78 -2.01 -3.35
N VAL A 209 12.60 -0.95 -2.55
CA VAL A 209 12.54 -0.98 -1.08
C VAL A 209 11.17 -0.57 -0.54
N LEU A 210 10.17 -0.44 -1.40
CA LEU A 210 8.85 0.06 -1.02
C LEU A 210 8.14 -0.85 -0.02
N TYR A 211 8.42 -2.15 -0.12
CA TYR A 211 7.82 -3.21 0.67
C TYR A 211 8.88 -4.01 1.40
N ILE A 212 8.66 -4.28 2.70
CA ILE A 212 9.62 -5.05 3.50
C ILE A 212 9.68 -6.53 3.05
N ASP A 213 8.54 -7.08 2.64
CA ASP A 213 8.40 -8.42 2.06
C ASP A 213 7.83 -8.29 0.63
N PRO A 214 8.65 -7.97 -0.37
CA PRO A 214 8.19 -7.76 -1.74
C PRO A 214 7.80 -9.09 -2.39
N ARG A 215 6.51 -9.26 -2.70
CA ARG A 215 5.97 -10.43 -3.43
C ARG A 215 5.53 -10.09 -4.85
N MET A 216 4.88 -8.95 -5.02
CA MET A 216 4.45 -8.43 -6.31
C MET A 216 5.68 -7.98 -7.12
N ARG A 217 5.80 -8.46 -8.35
CA ARG A 217 6.86 -8.05 -9.27
C ARG A 217 6.54 -6.66 -9.82
N ILE A 218 7.50 -5.75 -9.77
CA ILE A 218 7.37 -4.40 -10.30
C ILE A 218 8.17 -4.30 -11.59
N PHE A 219 7.59 -3.74 -12.64
CA PHE A 219 8.24 -3.43 -13.89
C PHE A 219 8.10 -1.93 -14.17
N ILE A 220 9.18 -1.29 -14.61
CA ILE A 220 9.18 0.11 -15.06
C ILE A 220 9.61 0.12 -16.52
N HIS A 221 8.77 0.67 -17.41
CA HIS A 221 8.97 0.66 -18.86
C HIS A 221 9.29 -0.75 -19.41
N GLY A 222 8.59 -1.78 -18.91
CA GLY A 222 8.82 -3.17 -19.29
C GLY A 222 10.06 -3.84 -18.68
N HIS A 223 10.88 -3.10 -17.91
CA HIS A 223 12.08 -3.62 -17.26
C HIS A 223 11.83 -3.94 -15.79
N LYS A 224 12.05 -5.21 -15.40
CA LYS A 224 11.86 -5.68 -14.02
C LYS A 224 12.70 -4.86 -13.04
N VAL A 225 12.08 -4.46 -11.92
CA VAL A 225 12.76 -3.87 -10.77
C VAL A 225 13.29 -5.00 -9.89
N GLN A 226 14.55 -4.93 -9.50
CA GLN A 226 15.13 -5.85 -8.53
C GLN A 226 14.69 -5.41 -7.13
N THR A 227 13.52 -5.87 -6.70
CA THR A 227 13.02 -5.64 -5.33
C THR A 227 13.90 -6.36 -4.31
N LYS A 228 14.10 -5.74 -3.14
CA LYS A 228 15.06 -6.21 -2.14
C LYS A 228 14.42 -6.23 -0.76
N ARG A 229 14.76 -7.27 0.00
CA ARG A 229 14.59 -7.26 1.46
C ARG A 229 15.85 -6.64 2.04
N LEU A 230 15.75 -5.41 2.58
CA LEU A 230 16.93 -4.66 3.04
C LEU A 230 17.78 -5.46 4.03
N SER A 231 17.17 -6.22 4.94
CA SER A 231 17.88 -7.08 5.90
C SER A 231 18.79 -8.14 5.26
N CYS A 232 18.53 -8.53 4.00
CA CYS A 232 19.35 -9.47 3.24
C CYS A 232 20.49 -8.78 2.47
N CYS A 233 20.53 -7.46 2.43
CA CYS A 233 21.51 -6.68 1.66
C CYS A 233 22.60 -6.05 2.55
N LEU A 234 22.74 -6.53 3.78
CA LEU A 234 23.60 -5.91 4.80
C LEU A 234 24.58 -6.93 5.38
N TYR A 235 25.75 -6.45 5.76
CA TYR A 235 26.75 -7.23 6.50
C TYR A 235 26.30 -7.47 7.95
N LYS A 236 26.42 -8.72 8.39
CA LYS A 236 26.09 -9.19 9.75
C LYS A 236 24.76 -8.63 10.27
N PRO A 237 23.63 -8.98 9.61
CA PRO A 237 22.34 -8.59 10.11
C PRO A 237 22.06 -9.27 11.47
N ARG A 238 21.58 -8.52 12.45
CA ARG A 238 21.12 -9.05 13.75
C ARG A 238 19.73 -8.52 14.08
N MET A 239 18.93 -9.37 14.72
CA MET A 239 17.56 -9.05 15.14
C MET A 239 17.49 -8.89 16.66
N TYR A 240 16.81 -7.84 17.10
CA TYR A 240 16.50 -7.56 18.49
C TYR A 240 14.99 -7.42 18.67
N LYS A 241 14.46 -8.07 19.71
CA LYS A 241 13.05 -8.03 20.05
C LYS A 241 12.78 -6.91 21.04
N TYR A 242 11.90 -5.98 20.66
CA TYR A 242 11.48 -4.87 21.51
C TYR A 242 10.03 -5.07 21.97
N THR A 243 9.85 -5.31 23.28
CA THR A 243 8.51 -5.45 23.87
C THR A 243 7.78 -4.12 23.90
N SER A 244 6.68 -4.02 23.16
CA SER A 244 5.88 -2.80 23.07
C SER A 244 4.69 -2.84 24.03
N LYS A 245 4.74 -2.00 25.07
CA LYS A 245 3.60 -1.81 25.99
C LYS A 245 2.36 -1.33 25.25
N ARG A 246 2.53 -0.38 24.33
CA ARG A 246 1.44 0.15 23.50
C ARG A 246 0.78 -0.93 22.65
N PHE A 247 1.58 -1.80 22.03
CA PHE A 247 1.06 -2.92 21.25
C PHE A 247 0.20 -3.84 22.12
N LYS A 248 0.71 -4.22 23.31
CA LYS A 248 -0.04 -5.04 24.25
C LYS A 248 -1.36 -4.39 24.68
N THR A 249 -1.33 -3.15 25.16
CA THR A 249 -2.51 -2.44 25.66
C THR A 249 -3.58 -2.28 24.60
N ARG A 250 -3.22 -1.94 23.36
CA ARG A 250 -4.21 -1.81 22.28
C ARG A 250 -4.77 -3.15 21.83
N ALA A 251 -3.97 -4.22 21.84
CA ALA A 251 -4.48 -5.57 21.56
C ALA A 251 -5.50 -6.02 22.62
N GLU A 252 -5.25 -5.74 23.91
CA GLU A 252 -6.20 -6.00 24.99
C GLU A 252 -7.51 -5.22 24.83
N GLN A 253 -7.44 -3.96 24.41
CA GLN A 253 -8.63 -3.15 24.12
C GLN A 253 -9.46 -3.72 22.97
N GLU A 254 -8.82 -4.18 21.90
CA GLU A 254 -9.51 -4.80 20.76
C GLU A 254 -10.17 -6.15 21.13
N VAL A 255 -9.54 -6.93 21.99
CA VAL A 255 -10.15 -8.16 22.55
C VAL A 255 -11.38 -7.80 23.40
N LYS A 256 -11.27 -6.84 24.32
CA LYS A 256 -12.41 -6.40 25.16
C LYS A 256 -13.60 -5.90 24.32
N LYS A 257 -13.34 -5.15 23.25
CA LYS A 257 -14.40 -4.72 22.32
C LYS A 257 -15.07 -5.92 21.63
N ALA A 258 -14.29 -6.88 21.14
CA ALA A 258 -14.83 -8.07 20.49
C ALA A 258 -15.61 -8.96 21.46
N GLU A 259 -15.15 -9.09 22.71
CA GLU A 259 -15.86 -9.78 23.79
C GLU A 259 -17.22 -9.14 24.07
N HIS A 260 -17.25 -7.82 24.22
CA HIS A 260 -18.48 -7.07 24.47
C HIS A 260 -19.47 -7.22 23.31
N MET A 261 -19.01 -7.06 22.06
CA MET A 261 -19.85 -7.23 20.88
C MET A 261 -20.39 -8.64 20.73
N ALA A 262 -19.55 -9.67 20.94
CA ALA A 262 -19.99 -11.06 20.87
C ALA A 262 -21.05 -11.36 21.95
N ARG A 263 -20.90 -10.81 23.16
CA ARG A 263 -21.88 -10.97 24.25
C ARG A 263 -23.24 -10.35 23.90
N ILE A 264 -23.27 -9.12 23.37
CA ILE A 264 -24.52 -8.46 22.97
C ILE A 264 -25.25 -9.26 21.89
N VAL A 265 -24.54 -9.69 20.85
CA VAL A 265 -25.17 -10.43 19.74
C VAL A 265 -25.61 -11.83 20.20
N GLU A 266 -24.88 -12.47 21.11
CA GLU A 266 -25.29 -13.73 21.74
C GLU A 266 -26.55 -13.58 22.59
N GLU A 267 -26.66 -12.52 23.41
CA GLU A 267 -27.87 -12.22 24.19
C GLU A 267 -29.08 -11.99 23.25
N LYS A 268 -28.90 -11.23 22.17
CA LYS A 268 -29.94 -11.04 21.14
C LYS A 268 -30.34 -12.33 20.44
N ALA A 269 -29.38 -13.20 20.12
CA ALA A 269 -29.66 -14.50 19.50
C ALA A 269 -30.53 -15.37 20.42
N ARG A 270 -30.16 -15.46 21.71
CA ARG A 270 -30.94 -16.20 22.71
C ARG A 270 -32.34 -15.66 22.89
N GLU A 271 -32.50 -14.33 22.90
CA GLU A 271 -33.80 -13.68 22.99
C GLU A 271 -34.69 -14.01 21.78
N ALA A 272 -34.14 -13.87 20.57
CA ALA A 272 -34.86 -14.19 19.33
C ALA A 272 -35.28 -15.66 19.26
N GLU A 273 -34.39 -16.59 19.63
CA GLU A 273 -34.71 -18.02 19.72
C GLU A 273 -35.76 -18.33 20.78
N SER A 274 -35.70 -17.67 21.94
CA SER A 274 -36.70 -17.82 22.99
C SER A 274 -38.07 -17.34 22.53
N LYS A 275 -38.12 -16.17 21.86
CA LYS A 275 -39.34 -15.61 21.26
C LYS A 275 -39.92 -16.54 20.20
N ALA A 276 -39.09 -17.12 19.33
CA ALA A 276 -39.53 -18.08 18.32
C ALA A 276 -40.15 -19.35 18.95
N ARG A 277 -39.49 -19.93 19.97
CA ARG A 277 -40.01 -21.10 20.70
C ARG A 277 -41.29 -20.80 21.47
N ALA A 278 -41.37 -19.64 22.11
CA ALA A 278 -42.57 -19.21 22.83
C ALA A 278 -43.75 -18.95 21.88
N LEU A 279 -43.47 -18.38 20.70
CA LEU A 279 -44.48 -18.18 19.66
C LEU A 279 -44.98 -19.52 19.11
N GLU A 280 -44.10 -20.48 18.87
CA GLU A 280 -44.43 -21.85 18.45
C GLU A 280 -45.38 -22.53 19.45
N LEU A 281 -45.04 -22.49 20.73
CA LEU A 281 -45.87 -23.01 21.82
C LEU A 281 -47.24 -22.32 21.89
N ARG A 282 -47.30 -21.00 21.68
CA ARG A 282 -48.55 -20.22 21.73
C ARG A 282 -49.46 -20.52 20.54
N LEU A 283 -48.89 -20.73 19.36
CA LEU A 283 -49.65 -21.04 18.15
C LEU A 283 -50.12 -22.50 18.14
N GLY A 284 -49.41 -23.41 18.81
CA GLY A 284 -49.83 -24.80 18.99
C GLY A 284 -50.13 -25.50 17.65
N GLY A 285 -51.40 -25.89 17.46
CA GLY A 285 -51.90 -26.53 16.24
C GLY A 285 -52.57 -25.59 15.23
N ASP A 286 -52.49 -24.27 15.39
CA ASP A 286 -53.10 -23.30 14.48
C ASP A 286 -52.51 -23.44 13.06
N LEU A 287 -53.35 -23.86 12.11
CA LEU A 287 -52.98 -24.10 10.71
C LEU A 287 -53.23 -22.87 9.82
N SER A 288 -53.63 -21.73 10.39
CA SER A 288 -53.88 -20.52 9.62
C SER A 288 -52.61 -20.07 8.89
N ARG A 289 -52.80 -19.53 7.67
CA ARG A 289 -51.70 -19.07 6.83
C ARG A 289 -50.90 -17.96 7.52
N GLU A 290 -51.58 -17.06 8.22
CA GLU A 290 -50.96 -15.92 8.91
C GLU A 290 -50.08 -16.36 10.08
N SER A 291 -50.56 -17.27 10.93
CA SER A 291 -49.79 -17.83 12.05
C SER A 291 -48.53 -18.57 11.58
N ARG A 292 -48.63 -19.33 10.49
CA ARG A 292 -47.47 -20.02 9.89
C ARG A 292 -46.43 -19.05 9.34
N VAL A 293 -46.86 -17.96 8.71
CA VAL A 293 -45.95 -16.93 8.18
C VAL A 293 -45.24 -16.21 9.33
N MET A 294 -45.98 -15.81 10.38
CA MET A 294 -45.39 -15.16 11.55
C MET A 294 -44.37 -16.06 12.27
N LEU A 295 -44.68 -17.36 12.45
CA LEU A 295 -43.76 -18.30 13.07
C LEU A 295 -42.46 -18.46 12.26
N ARG A 296 -42.59 -18.66 10.94
CA ARG A 296 -41.42 -18.76 10.04
C ARG A 296 -40.56 -17.52 10.10
N GLN A 297 -41.17 -16.34 10.05
CA GLN A 297 -40.43 -15.08 10.14
C GLN A 297 -39.66 -14.96 11.46
N ALA A 298 -40.26 -15.35 12.60
CA ALA A 298 -39.57 -15.36 13.89
C ALA A 298 -38.42 -16.38 13.93
N GLN A 299 -38.60 -17.57 13.35
CA GLN A 299 -37.57 -18.60 13.22
C GLN A 299 -36.41 -18.14 12.32
N ASP A 300 -36.71 -17.54 11.16
CA ASP A 300 -35.72 -17.04 10.20
C ASP A 300 -34.88 -15.90 10.80
N VAL A 301 -35.51 -14.99 11.55
CA VAL A 301 -34.81 -13.94 12.30
C VAL A 301 -33.88 -14.56 13.35
N ALA A 302 -34.36 -15.54 14.12
CA ALA A 302 -33.53 -16.21 15.13
C ALA A 302 -32.32 -16.93 14.50
N ILE A 303 -32.51 -17.64 13.38
CA ILE A 303 -31.44 -18.31 12.63
C ILE A 303 -30.41 -17.30 12.13
N THR A 304 -30.86 -16.16 11.60
CA THR A 304 -29.97 -15.11 11.09
C THR A 304 -29.12 -14.52 12.20
N ILE A 305 -29.73 -14.13 13.33
CA ILE A 305 -29.02 -13.54 14.46
C ILE A 305 -28.07 -14.57 15.10
N ARG A 306 -28.44 -15.86 15.17
CA ARG A 306 -27.54 -16.92 15.63
C ARG A 306 -26.30 -17.04 14.76
N ARG A 307 -26.46 -17.03 13.43
CA ARG A 307 -25.31 -17.05 12.50
C ARG A 307 -24.39 -15.85 12.73
N GLU A 308 -24.95 -14.65 12.96
CA GLU A 308 -24.17 -13.47 13.31
C GLU A 308 -23.42 -13.62 14.65
N ALA A 309 -24.08 -14.17 15.67
CA ALA A 309 -23.48 -14.45 16.98
C ALA A 309 -22.27 -15.38 16.86
N ASP A 310 -22.41 -16.47 16.09
CA ASP A 310 -21.32 -17.42 15.85
C ASP A 310 -20.13 -16.79 15.11
N VAL A 311 -20.41 -15.89 14.15
CA VAL A 311 -19.36 -15.11 13.48
C VAL A 311 -18.62 -14.22 14.49
N LYS A 312 -19.34 -13.48 15.34
CA LYS A 312 -18.71 -12.61 16.35
C LYS A 312 -17.93 -13.42 17.40
N LYS A 313 -18.42 -14.60 17.79
CA LYS A 313 -17.72 -15.54 18.67
C LYS A 313 -16.39 -16.00 18.06
N ARG A 314 -16.37 -16.43 16.79
CA ARG A 314 -15.14 -16.82 16.09
C ARG A 314 -14.14 -15.66 16.01
N ILE A 315 -14.60 -14.45 15.71
CA ILE A 315 -13.74 -13.24 15.70
C ILE A 315 -13.12 -12.99 17.07
N ARG A 316 -13.91 -13.05 18.14
CA ARG A 316 -13.42 -12.91 19.52
C ARG A 316 -12.36 -13.95 19.85
N GLU A 317 -12.60 -15.22 19.55
CA GLU A 317 -11.67 -16.32 19.82
C GLU A 317 -10.37 -16.19 19.01
N ALA A 318 -10.44 -15.72 17.77
CA ALA A 318 -9.26 -15.40 16.98
C ALA A 318 -8.43 -14.28 17.63
N LYS A 319 -9.07 -13.19 18.06
CA LYS A 319 -8.39 -12.08 18.75
C LYS A 319 -7.77 -12.51 20.10
N GLN A 320 -8.46 -13.34 20.86
CA GLN A 320 -7.92 -13.89 22.12
C GLN A 320 -6.70 -14.80 21.89
N ARG A 321 -6.69 -15.59 20.80
CA ARG A 321 -5.51 -16.38 20.41
C ARG A 321 -4.35 -15.47 19.99
N ALA A 322 -4.61 -14.48 19.13
CA ALA A 322 -3.60 -13.52 18.70
C ALA A 322 -3.03 -12.68 19.86
N LEU A 323 -3.83 -12.39 20.90
CA LEU A 323 -3.37 -11.67 22.09
C LEU A 323 -2.24 -12.42 22.83
N LYS A 324 -2.26 -13.76 22.81
CA LYS A 324 -1.25 -14.60 23.46
C LYS A 324 0.12 -14.56 22.78
N GLU A 325 0.17 -14.14 21.51
CA GLU A 325 1.43 -13.97 20.80
C GLU A 325 2.26 -12.82 21.40
N PRO A 326 3.61 -12.89 21.37
CA PRO A 326 4.47 -11.81 21.84
C PRO A 326 4.13 -10.47 21.17
N LYS A 327 3.97 -9.42 21.99
CA LYS A 327 3.66 -8.06 21.52
C LYS A 327 4.97 -7.29 21.33
N GLU A 328 5.77 -7.79 20.41
CA GLU A 328 7.14 -7.36 20.14
C GLU A 328 7.26 -6.71 18.76
N LEU A 329 8.17 -5.77 18.62
CA LEU A 329 8.68 -5.30 17.33
C LEU A 329 10.05 -5.90 17.09
N ASN A 330 10.32 -6.30 15.84
CA ASN A 330 11.60 -6.86 15.46
C ASN A 330 12.45 -5.76 14.82
N PHE A 331 13.50 -5.32 15.54
CA PHE A 331 14.50 -4.41 14.99
C PHE A 331 15.61 -5.22 14.36
N ILE A 332 15.87 -5.03 13.06
CA ILE A 332 16.95 -5.70 12.36
C ILE A 332 17.99 -4.64 11.97
N PHE A 333 19.24 -4.83 12.39
CA PHE A 333 20.34 -3.94 12.04
C PHE A 333 21.40 -4.68 11.25
N GLY A 334 22.01 -4.01 10.27
CA GLY A 334 23.10 -4.54 9.46
C GLY A 334 23.96 -3.40 8.90
N VAL A 335 25.23 -3.66 8.60
CA VAL A 335 26.12 -2.63 8.03
C VAL A 335 26.01 -2.62 6.51
N ASN A 336 25.74 -1.46 5.92
CA ASN A 336 25.74 -1.26 4.48
C ASN A 336 27.17 -1.05 3.96
N ILE A 337 27.87 -2.16 3.74
CA ILE A 337 29.27 -2.12 3.30
C ILE A 337 29.43 -1.72 1.82
N GLU A 338 28.38 -1.86 1.00
CA GLU A 338 28.41 -1.41 -0.40
C GLU A 338 28.28 0.11 -0.51
N GLN A 339 27.48 0.74 0.37
CA GLN A 339 27.22 2.17 0.34
C GLN A 339 27.10 2.74 1.77
N ARG A 340 28.23 2.96 2.45
CA ARG A 340 28.28 3.37 3.88
C ARG A 340 27.59 4.69 4.23
N HIS A 341 27.36 5.55 3.24
CA HIS A 341 26.65 6.82 3.41
C HIS A 341 25.12 6.68 3.27
N LEU A 342 24.64 5.51 2.85
CA LEU A 342 23.22 5.16 2.77
C LEU A 342 22.84 4.31 3.99
N ASP A 343 22.82 4.97 5.13
CA ASP A 343 22.61 4.39 6.45
C ASP A 343 21.51 5.13 7.23
N GLY A 344 21.04 4.55 8.31
CA GLY A 344 19.87 5.02 9.08
C GLY A 344 18.69 4.06 8.99
N MET A 345 17.58 4.44 9.63
CA MET A 345 16.44 3.56 9.84
C MET A 345 15.44 3.61 8.68
N PHE A 346 14.96 2.44 8.29
CA PHE A 346 13.84 2.22 7.40
C PHE A 346 12.67 1.69 8.24
N VAL A 347 11.66 2.54 8.42
CA VAL A 347 10.48 2.25 9.23
C VAL A 347 9.32 1.95 8.30
N TYR A 348 8.89 0.70 8.30
CA TYR A 348 7.73 0.21 7.57
C TYR A 348 6.50 0.23 8.48
N ASN A 349 5.33 0.37 7.87
CA ASN A 349 4.04 0.21 8.53
C ASN A 349 3.17 -0.73 7.73
N CYS A 350 2.79 -1.85 8.34
CA CYS A 350 2.10 -2.95 7.65
C CYS A 350 2.76 -3.25 6.30
N SER A 351 4.06 -3.48 6.37
CA SER A 351 4.94 -3.85 5.27
C SER A 351 5.18 -2.78 4.21
N ARG A 352 4.61 -1.57 4.33
CA ARG A 352 4.86 -0.42 3.44
C ARG A 352 5.85 0.55 4.09
N LEU A 353 6.91 0.93 3.38
CA LEU A 353 7.89 1.92 3.85
C LEU A 353 7.18 3.24 4.20
N ILE A 354 7.47 3.89 5.33
CA ILE A 354 6.94 5.23 5.66
C ILE A 354 8.07 6.23 5.80
N LYS A 355 9.16 5.83 6.48
CA LYS A 355 10.34 6.67 6.72
C LYS A 355 11.59 5.91 6.32
N MET A 356 12.57 6.61 5.75
CA MET A 356 13.84 6.04 5.28
C MET A 356 15.00 6.96 5.67
N TYR A 357 16.17 6.36 5.90
CA TYR A 357 17.40 7.07 6.28
C TYR A 357 17.28 7.92 7.56
N GLU A 358 16.39 7.54 8.48
CA GLU A 358 16.20 8.27 9.74
C GLU A 358 17.36 7.98 10.69
N LYS A 359 18.10 9.02 11.09
CA LYS A 359 19.23 8.88 12.01
C LYS A 359 18.73 8.72 13.45
N VAL A 360 19.29 7.76 14.18
CA VAL A 360 18.93 7.50 15.59
C VAL A 360 20.16 7.21 16.44
N GLY A 361 20.06 7.45 17.75
CA GLY A 361 21.11 7.12 18.70
C GLY A 361 22.47 7.72 18.33
N PRO A 362 23.57 6.94 18.37
CA PRO A 362 24.92 7.43 18.08
C PRO A 362 25.11 8.07 16.70
N GLN A 363 24.23 7.79 15.73
CA GLN A 363 24.29 8.40 14.39
C GLN A 363 24.01 9.91 14.41
N LEU A 364 23.45 10.44 15.49
CA LEU A 364 23.16 11.86 15.66
C LEU A 364 24.37 12.66 16.19
N GLU A 365 25.42 11.98 16.66
CA GLU A 365 26.53 12.60 17.41
C GLU A 365 27.71 13.05 16.52
N GLY A 366 27.60 12.92 15.18
CA GLY A 366 28.59 13.46 14.23
C GLY A 366 29.91 12.68 14.13
N GLY A 367 30.00 11.47 14.70
CA GLY A 367 31.17 10.60 14.64
C GLY A 367 31.02 9.39 13.71
N MET A 368 32.03 8.50 13.69
CA MET A 368 31.99 7.24 12.93
C MET A 368 31.19 6.12 13.62
N ALA A 369 30.79 6.31 14.88
CA ALA A 369 30.03 5.32 15.63
C ALA A 369 28.67 5.07 14.96
N CYS A 370 28.36 3.80 14.70
CA CYS A 370 27.15 3.37 13.98
C CYS A 370 26.99 3.95 12.55
N GLY A 371 28.01 4.63 12.02
CA GLY A 371 28.02 5.08 10.63
C GLY A 371 27.99 3.88 9.70
N GLY A 372 27.16 3.93 8.66
CA GLY A 372 26.99 2.82 7.74
C GLY A 372 25.96 1.77 8.19
N VAL A 373 25.40 1.88 9.41
CA VAL A 373 24.40 0.92 9.88
C VAL A 373 23.00 1.28 9.39
N VAL A 374 22.34 0.32 8.74
CA VAL A 374 20.93 0.38 8.37
C VAL A 374 20.12 -0.40 9.41
N GLY A 375 19.02 0.19 9.87
CA GLY A 375 18.04 -0.49 10.72
C GLY A 375 16.70 -0.63 10.00
N VAL A 376 16.01 -1.74 10.23
CA VAL A 376 14.72 -2.06 9.61
C VAL A 376 13.73 -2.50 10.68
N VAL A 377 12.50 -1.98 10.61
CA VAL A 377 11.38 -2.43 11.45
C VAL A 377 10.07 -2.38 10.67
N ASP A 378 9.19 -3.35 10.87
CA ASP A 378 7.79 -3.28 10.42
C ASP A 378 6.87 -3.05 11.64
N VAL A 379 6.11 -1.96 11.60
CA VAL A 379 5.25 -1.53 12.68
C VAL A 379 3.80 -1.80 12.31
N PRO A 380 3.02 -2.58 13.09
CA PRO A 380 1.62 -2.81 12.77
C PRO A 380 0.77 -1.55 12.99
N TYR A 381 -0.36 -1.44 12.29
CA TYR A 381 -1.34 -0.35 12.46
C TYR A 381 -1.77 -0.16 13.92
N LEU A 382 -1.86 -1.25 14.67
CA LEU A 382 -2.22 -1.20 16.08
C LEU A 382 -1.23 -0.36 16.90
N VAL A 383 0.03 -0.26 16.50
CA VAL A 383 1.05 0.53 17.20
C VAL A 383 1.12 1.96 16.66
N LEU A 384 1.33 2.13 15.35
CA LEU A 384 1.39 3.42 14.68
C LEU A 384 0.55 3.40 13.41
N GLU A 385 -0.11 4.52 13.15
CA GLU A 385 -0.82 4.77 11.90
C GLU A 385 -0.11 5.88 11.12
N PRO A 386 -0.07 5.81 9.78
CA PRO A 386 0.56 6.82 8.96
C PRO A 386 -0.29 8.10 8.87
N THR A 387 0.34 9.22 8.51
CA THR A 387 -0.36 10.46 8.11
C THR A 387 -1.07 10.30 6.77
N HIS A 388 -1.86 11.30 6.38
CA HIS A 388 -2.67 11.26 5.15
C HIS A 388 -1.87 10.94 3.88
N ASN A 389 -0.64 11.47 3.74
CA ASN A 389 0.23 11.23 2.58
C ASN A 389 1.07 9.94 2.70
N LYS A 390 0.99 9.25 3.86
CA LYS A 390 1.76 8.03 4.19
C LYS A 390 3.28 8.18 4.06
N GLN A 391 3.79 9.38 4.36
CA GLN A 391 5.24 9.66 4.46
C GLN A 391 5.66 10.03 5.88
N ASP A 392 4.73 10.00 6.83
CA ASP A 392 5.00 10.20 8.26
C ASP A 392 3.99 9.41 9.11
N PHE A 393 4.13 9.47 10.44
CA PHE A 393 3.24 8.85 11.41
C PHE A 393 2.34 9.88 12.11
N ALA A 394 1.06 9.54 12.27
CA ALA A 394 0.06 10.43 12.85
C ALA A 394 0.34 10.73 14.34
N ASP A 395 0.88 9.76 15.08
CA ASP A 395 1.28 9.93 16.48
C ASP A 395 2.79 10.20 16.59
N ALA A 396 3.17 11.47 16.44
CA ALA A 396 4.56 11.90 16.45
C ALA A 396 5.26 11.63 17.80
N LYS A 397 4.54 11.64 18.91
CA LYS A 397 5.11 11.35 20.24
C LYS A 397 5.60 9.90 20.30
N GLU A 398 4.80 9.00 19.78
CA GLU A 398 5.09 7.56 19.85
C GLU A 398 6.05 7.11 18.77
N TYR A 399 6.03 7.77 17.61
CA TYR A 399 7.10 7.64 16.63
C TYR A 399 8.46 8.07 17.21
N ARG A 400 8.55 9.20 17.93
CA ARG A 400 9.80 9.59 18.62
C ARG A 400 10.23 8.57 19.67
N HIS A 401 9.28 7.98 20.40
CA HIS A 401 9.57 6.91 21.36
C HIS A 401 10.16 5.67 20.67
N LEU A 402 9.58 5.26 19.52
CA LEU A 402 10.12 4.19 18.70
C LEU A 402 11.55 4.49 18.23
N LEU A 403 11.81 5.70 17.70
CA LEU A 403 13.16 6.09 17.26
C LEU A 403 14.18 6.06 18.40
N LYS A 404 13.78 6.49 19.60
CA LYS A 404 14.64 6.40 20.79
C LYS A 404 14.97 4.93 21.11
N ALA A 405 13.97 4.07 21.15
CA ALA A 405 14.18 2.64 21.39
C ALA A 405 15.07 2.00 20.31
N MET A 406 14.88 2.34 19.04
CA MET A 406 15.75 1.88 17.96
C MET A 406 17.19 2.37 18.13
N GLY A 407 17.40 3.62 18.58
CA GLY A 407 18.74 4.17 18.86
C GLY A 407 19.47 3.44 19.99
N GLU A 408 18.75 3.07 21.05
CA GLU A 408 19.31 2.27 22.16
C GLU A 408 19.73 0.87 21.67
N HIS A 409 18.91 0.21 20.85
CA HIS A 409 19.23 -1.11 20.30
C HIS A 409 20.31 -1.04 19.21
N LEU A 410 20.40 0.05 18.46
CA LEU A 410 21.48 0.30 17.51
C LEU A 410 22.83 0.38 18.25
N ALA A 411 22.88 1.07 19.39
CA ALA A 411 24.09 1.13 20.21
C ALA A 411 24.48 -0.27 20.73
N GLN A 412 23.51 -1.11 21.08
CA GLN A 412 23.77 -2.51 21.44
C GLN A 412 24.29 -3.30 20.24
N TYR A 413 23.67 -3.18 19.06
CA TYR A 413 24.14 -3.80 17.83
C TYR A 413 25.60 -3.45 17.51
N TRP A 414 25.99 -2.19 17.67
CA TRP A 414 27.35 -1.75 17.42
C TRP A 414 28.38 -2.39 18.35
N LYS A 415 28.03 -2.59 19.63
CA LYS A 415 28.87 -3.32 20.60
C LYS A 415 28.98 -4.78 20.20
N ASP A 416 27.86 -5.40 19.86
CA ASP A 416 27.69 -6.81 19.53
C ASP A 416 28.49 -7.29 18.31
N ILE A 417 28.75 -6.41 17.34
CA ILE A 417 29.55 -6.72 16.14
C ILE A 417 31.04 -6.40 16.30
N GLU A 418 31.42 -5.76 17.40
CA GLU A 418 32.80 -5.51 17.84
C GLU A 418 33.69 -4.78 16.80
N ILE A 419 33.11 -3.96 15.91
CA ILE A 419 33.87 -3.20 14.91
C ILE A 419 34.85 -2.24 15.58
N ALA A 420 34.42 -1.58 16.67
CA ALA A 420 35.27 -0.63 17.40
C ALA A 420 36.54 -1.29 17.96
N GLN A 421 36.44 -2.53 18.45
CA GLN A 421 37.59 -3.27 19.01
C GLN A 421 38.60 -3.66 17.92
N LYS A 422 38.14 -3.84 16.67
CA LYS A 422 38.99 -4.20 15.51
C LYS A 422 39.58 -2.98 14.78
N GLY A 423 39.21 -1.78 15.20
CA GLY A 423 39.57 -0.51 14.55
C GLY A 423 38.59 -0.16 13.44
N ILE A 424 37.81 0.91 13.64
CA ILE A 424 36.76 1.35 12.70
C ILE A 424 37.33 1.71 11.33
N SER A 425 38.45 2.44 11.26
CA SER A 425 39.08 2.80 9.98
C SER A 425 39.53 1.56 9.22
N LYS A 426 40.23 0.64 9.91
CA LYS A 426 40.70 -0.62 9.32
C LYS A 426 39.54 -1.46 8.76
N PHE A 427 38.42 -1.53 9.49
CA PHE A 427 37.22 -2.21 9.02
C PHE A 427 36.73 -1.65 7.66
N TRP A 428 36.70 -0.33 7.51
CA TRP A 428 36.27 0.29 6.25
C TRP A 428 37.32 0.17 5.14
N ASP A 429 38.61 0.23 5.48
CA ASP A 429 39.72 0.00 4.55
C ASP A 429 39.67 -1.41 3.94
N ASP A 430 39.34 -2.43 4.75
CA ASP A 430 39.20 -3.83 4.32
C ASP A 430 38.10 -3.99 3.25
N PHE A 431 37.09 -3.11 3.24
CA PHE A 431 36.02 -3.10 2.24
C PHE A 431 36.24 -2.10 1.10
N GLY A 432 37.40 -1.44 1.07
CA GLY A 432 37.86 -0.59 -0.03
C GLY A 432 37.51 0.89 0.11
N TYR A 433 37.14 1.37 1.30
CA TYR A 433 36.91 2.80 1.52
C TYR A 433 38.19 3.56 1.80
N LEU A 434 39.01 3.72 0.75
CA LEU A 434 40.34 4.32 0.83
C LEU A 434 40.31 5.86 0.92
N SER A 435 39.16 6.48 0.64
CA SER A 435 38.99 7.93 0.70
C SER A 435 38.63 8.40 2.10
N ALA A 436 39.22 9.52 2.52
CA ALA A 436 38.84 10.24 3.73
C ALA A 436 37.41 10.81 3.67
N ASN A 437 36.88 11.03 2.46
CA ASN A 437 35.49 11.49 2.29
C ASN A 437 34.51 10.33 2.56
N TRP A 438 33.66 10.47 3.57
CA TRP A 438 32.68 9.45 3.96
C TRP A 438 31.71 9.08 2.83
N ASN A 439 31.35 10.05 1.99
CA ASN A 439 30.34 9.90 0.95
C ASN A 439 30.88 9.24 -0.34
N GLN A 440 32.21 9.15 -0.49
CA GLN A 440 32.80 8.49 -1.65
C GLN A 440 32.53 6.98 -1.63
N PRO A 441 32.19 6.38 -2.78
CA PRO A 441 31.96 4.94 -2.88
C PRO A 441 33.25 4.16 -2.60
N PRO A 442 33.15 2.87 -2.22
CA PRO A 442 34.32 2.04 -2.03
C PRO A 442 34.99 1.71 -3.37
N SER A 443 36.27 1.31 -3.30
CA SER A 443 37.06 0.91 -4.46
C SER A 443 36.38 -0.19 -5.27
N ASN A 444 36.51 -0.06 -6.60
CA ASN A 444 35.99 -0.98 -7.60
C ASN A 444 36.99 -2.08 -8.00
N GLU A 445 38.18 -2.12 -7.38
CA GLU A 445 39.14 -3.20 -7.62
C GLU A 445 38.54 -4.58 -7.27
N LEU A 446 38.92 -5.59 -8.04
CA LEU A 446 38.35 -6.93 -7.95
C LEU A 446 38.45 -7.54 -6.54
N ARG A 447 39.55 -7.30 -5.83
CA ARG A 447 39.75 -7.79 -4.45
C ARG A 447 38.69 -7.25 -3.47
N TYR A 448 38.37 -5.95 -3.54
CA TYR A 448 37.40 -5.32 -2.65
C TYR A 448 35.96 -5.69 -3.04
N LYS A 449 35.66 -5.77 -4.34
CA LYS A 449 34.36 -6.27 -4.81
C LYS A 449 34.09 -7.69 -4.32
N ARG A 450 35.05 -8.61 -4.47
CA ARG A 450 34.94 -9.98 -3.95
C ARG A 450 34.80 -10.00 -2.44
N ARG A 451 35.56 -9.15 -1.74
CA ARG A 451 35.49 -9.06 -0.28
C ARG A 451 34.10 -8.68 0.23
N ARG A 452 33.46 -7.68 -0.38
CA ARG A 452 32.09 -7.28 -0.02
C ARG A 452 31.05 -8.34 -0.44
N ALA A 453 31.18 -8.90 -1.64
CA ALA A 453 30.26 -9.91 -2.15
C ALA A 453 30.26 -11.22 -1.33
N MET A 454 31.38 -11.61 -0.71
CA MET A 454 31.43 -12.79 0.16
C MET A 454 30.60 -12.64 1.45
N GLU A 455 30.30 -11.40 1.83
CA GLU A 455 29.63 -11.08 3.10
C GLU A 455 28.13 -10.86 2.95
N ILE A 456 27.63 -10.69 1.71
CA ILE A 456 26.22 -10.43 1.40
C ILE A 456 25.76 -11.49 0.40
N PRO A 457 24.85 -12.41 0.80
CA PRO A 457 24.27 -13.40 -0.10
C PRO A 457 23.57 -12.72 -1.29
N THR A 458 23.61 -13.38 -2.46
CA THR A 458 23.01 -12.89 -3.72
C THR A 458 21.52 -13.20 -3.84
#